data_AF-A0A286XEU4-F1
#
_entry.id   AF-A0A286XEU4-F1
#
_cell.length_a   1.000
_cell.length_b   1.000
_cell.length_c   1.000
_cell.angle_alpha   90.00
_cell.angle_beta   90.00
_cell.angle_gamma   90.00
#
_symmetry.space_group_name_H-M   'P 1'
#
loop_
_entity.id
_entity.type
_entity.pdbx_description
1 polymer ?
#
loop_
_entity_poly.entity_id
_entity_poly.type
_entity_poly.pdbx_seq_one_letter_code
_entity_poly.pdbx_strand_id
1 'polypeptide(L)'
;IKLITLVTGIDILVNNASAISLTNTMDTPTKKVDLMMNVNTRGTYLTSKACVPFLKKSKIAHILNLSPPLNLNPVWFKQHCAYTIAKYGMSMCVLGMAEEFKGEIAVNALWPKTAIHTAAMDMLGGSGVESQCRKVEIIADAAYSIFKK
;
A
#
# COMPACT_ATOMS: atom_id res chain seq x y z
N ILE A 1 -14.55 11.20 4.31
CA ILE A 1 -13.69 11.23 5.50
C ILE A 1 -13.42 12.69 5.82
N LYS A 2 -14.14 13.28 6.78
CA LYS A 2 -13.74 14.58 7.35
C LYS A 2 -12.62 14.25 8.35
N LEU A 3 -11.41 14.75 8.11
CA LEU A 3 -10.39 14.78 9.16
C LEU A 3 -10.95 15.69 10.27
N ILE A 4 -11.43 15.09 11.36
CA ILE A 4 -12.07 15.78 12.47
C ILE A 4 -10.98 16.52 13.25
N THR A 5 -11.02 17.86 13.21
CA THR A 5 -10.67 18.93 14.19
C THR A 5 -9.55 18.77 15.24
N LEU A 6 -8.88 17.63 15.39
CA LEU A 6 -7.78 17.40 16.35
C LEU A 6 -6.40 17.38 15.70
N VAL A 7 -6.33 17.13 14.39
CA VAL A 7 -5.07 17.03 13.66
C VAL A 7 -4.74 18.39 13.04
N THR A 8 -3.81 19.12 13.67
CA THR A 8 -3.36 20.44 13.21
C THR A 8 -2.29 20.34 12.10
N GLY A 9 -1.70 19.16 11.91
CA GLY A 9 -0.72 18.85 10.86
C GLY A 9 -0.55 17.34 10.66
N ILE A 10 -0.03 16.95 9.50
CA ILE A 10 0.32 15.56 9.17
C ILE A 10 1.74 15.59 8.60
N ASP A 11 2.64 14.84 9.22
CA ASP A 11 4.03 14.73 8.76
C ASP A 11 4.26 13.51 7.87
N ILE A 12 3.54 12.42 8.15
CA ILE A 12 3.71 11.14 7.47
C ILE A 12 2.33 10.52 7.23
N LEU A 13 2.08 10.12 6.00
CA LEU A 13 0.97 9.26 5.62
C LEU A 13 1.51 7.87 5.26
N VAL A 14 0.94 6.83 5.85
CA VAL A 14 1.21 5.43 5.47
C VAL A 14 -0.06 4.81 4.89
N ASN A 15 -0.07 4.55 3.58
CA ASN A 15 -1.13 3.80 2.92
C ASN A 15 -0.85 2.29 3.06
N ASN A 16 -1.23 1.74 4.22
CA ASN A 16 -1.08 0.32 4.56
C ASN A 16 -2.33 -0.52 4.24
N ALA A 17 -3.53 0.06 4.34
CA ALA A 17 -4.78 -0.67 4.17
C ALA A 17 -4.84 -1.37 2.80
N SER A 18 -5.25 -2.64 2.78
CA SER A 18 -5.39 -3.42 1.56
C SER A 18 -6.43 -4.53 1.72
N ALA A 19 -7.07 -4.88 0.61
CA ALA A 19 -7.89 -6.07 0.44
C ALA A 19 -7.24 -7.02 -0.58
N ILE A 20 -7.44 -8.32 -0.37
CA ILE A 20 -6.85 -9.39 -1.17
C ILE A 20 -7.91 -10.43 -1.53
N SER A 21 -7.85 -10.92 -2.78
CA SER A 21 -8.58 -12.07 -3.28
C SER A 21 -7.72 -12.72 -4.37
N LEU A 22 -7.25 -13.94 -4.13
CA LEU A 22 -6.38 -14.66 -5.06
C LEU A 22 -7.18 -15.56 -6.03
N THR A 23 -8.18 -14.96 -6.67
CA THR A 23 -9.09 -15.63 -7.61
C THR A 23 -8.83 -15.15 -9.05
N ASN A 24 -9.12 -15.99 -10.04
CA ASN A 24 -8.94 -15.62 -11.46
C ASN A 24 -10.17 -14.91 -12.02
N THR A 25 -10.15 -14.54 -13.30
CA THR A 25 -11.16 -13.69 -13.94
C THR A 25 -12.59 -14.23 -13.79
N MET A 26 -12.79 -15.52 -14.05
CA MET A 26 -14.13 -16.14 -13.96
C MET A 26 -14.57 -16.40 -12.52
N ASP A 27 -13.61 -16.51 -11.59
CA ASP A 27 -13.86 -16.90 -10.20
C ASP A 27 -14.04 -15.70 -9.27
N THR A 28 -13.62 -14.50 -9.70
CA THR A 28 -13.63 -13.30 -8.84
C THR A 28 -15.01 -12.66 -8.89
N PRO A 29 -15.79 -12.66 -7.79
CA PRO A 29 -17.07 -11.96 -7.76
C PRO A 29 -16.84 -10.46 -7.93
N THR A 30 -17.74 -9.75 -8.63
CA THR A 30 -17.63 -8.31 -8.87
C THR A 30 -17.40 -7.52 -7.56
N LYS A 31 -18.12 -7.88 -6.49
CA LYS A 31 -17.93 -7.24 -5.16
C LYS A 31 -16.49 -7.34 -4.64
N LYS A 32 -15.74 -8.41 -4.95
CA LYS A 32 -14.33 -8.56 -4.58
C LYS A 32 -13.41 -7.72 -5.46
N VAL A 33 -13.70 -7.61 -6.75
CA VAL A 33 -13.01 -6.67 -7.65
C VAL A 33 -13.15 -5.25 -7.11
N ASP A 34 -14.40 -4.84 -6.84
CA ASP A 34 -14.72 -3.51 -6.30
C ASP A 34 -14.01 -3.28 -4.97
N LEU A 35 -14.05 -4.25 -4.06
CA LEU A 35 -13.38 -4.15 -2.77
C LEU A 35 -11.87 -3.91 -2.93
N MET A 36 -11.18 -4.69 -3.77
CA MET A 36 -9.75 -4.54 -4.00
C MET A 36 -9.41 -3.19 -4.63
N MET A 37 -10.15 -2.78 -5.67
CA MET A 37 -9.91 -1.49 -6.33
C MET A 37 -10.20 -0.30 -5.40
N ASN A 38 -11.31 -0.38 -4.64
CA ASN A 38 -11.75 0.70 -3.76
C ASN A 38 -10.84 0.86 -2.53
N VAL A 39 -10.39 -0.24 -1.93
CA VAL A 39 -9.52 -0.19 -0.75
C VAL A 39 -8.08 0.11 -1.15
N ASN A 40 -7.54 -0.58 -2.16
CA ASN A 40 -6.12 -0.49 -2.50
C ASN A 40 -5.83 0.79 -3.28
N THR A 41 -6.24 0.85 -4.55
CA THR A 41 -5.91 1.97 -5.46
C THR A 41 -6.65 3.24 -5.07
N ARG A 42 -7.99 3.20 -5.04
CA ARG A 42 -8.81 4.38 -4.78
C ARG A 42 -8.60 4.90 -3.36
N GLY A 43 -8.50 4.01 -2.38
CA GLY A 43 -8.24 4.35 -0.98
C GLY A 43 -6.90 5.07 -0.82
N THR A 44 -5.84 4.55 -1.43
CA THR A 44 -4.51 5.19 -1.47
C THR A 44 -4.57 6.57 -2.11
N TYR A 45 -5.20 6.70 -3.28
CA TYR A 45 -5.31 7.98 -3.99
C TYR A 45 -6.05 9.03 -3.16
N LEU A 46 -7.23 8.69 -2.64
CA LEU A 46 -8.08 9.64 -1.91
C LEU A 46 -7.50 10.03 -0.55
N THR A 47 -6.89 9.09 0.17
CA THR A 47 -6.23 9.39 1.44
C THR A 47 -5.03 10.30 1.22
N SER A 48 -4.22 10.02 0.19
CA SER A 48 -3.10 10.88 -0.21
C SER A 48 -3.59 12.29 -0.56
N LYS A 49 -4.60 12.39 -1.45
CA LYS A 49 -5.21 13.67 -1.83
C LYS A 49 -5.67 14.49 -0.61
N ALA A 50 -6.28 13.84 0.38
CA ALA A 50 -6.75 14.51 1.59
C ALA A 50 -5.60 14.99 2.50
N CYS A 51 -4.46 14.27 2.52
CA CYS A 51 -3.33 14.59 3.39
C CYS A 51 -2.33 15.59 2.77
N VAL A 52 -2.25 15.68 1.43
CA VAL A 52 -1.29 16.56 0.73
C VAL A 52 -1.28 18.00 1.25
N PRO A 53 -2.42 18.69 1.49
CA PRO A 53 -2.41 20.06 2.00
C PRO A 53 -1.76 20.23 3.39
N PHE A 54 -1.75 19.16 4.20
CA PHE A 54 -1.10 19.15 5.51
C PHE A 54 0.37 18.76 5.38
N LEU A 55 0.67 17.76 4.54
CA LEU A 55 2.03 17.29 4.27
C LEU A 55 2.91 18.40 3.67
N LYS A 56 2.37 19.24 2.76
CA LYS A 56 3.10 20.40 2.20
C LYS A 56 3.56 21.42 3.25
N LYS A 57 3.01 21.38 4.47
CA LYS A 57 3.41 22.25 5.59
C LYS A 57 4.39 21.56 6.54
N SER A 58 4.61 20.26 6.40
CA SER A 58 5.52 19.49 7.23
C SER A 58 6.98 19.72 6.81
N LYS A 59 7.89 19.62 7.77
CA LYS A 59 9.35 19.57 7.51
C LYS A 59 9.85 18.15 7.20
N ILE A 60 9.00 17.14 7.37
CA ILE A 60 9.30 15.72 7.20
C ILE A 60 8.62 15.21 5.91
N ALA A 61 7.31 15.44 5.78
CA ALA A 61 6.50 15.24 4.58
C ALA A 61 6.76 13.92 3.81
N HIS A 62 6.30 12.79 4.34
CA HIS A 62 6.33 11.50 3.63
C HIS A 62 4.95 10.94 3.28
N ILE A 63 4.85 10.32 2.10
CA ILE A 63 3.81 9.35 1.77
C ILE A 63 4.49 8.01 1.51
N LEU A 64 4.13 7.00 2.28
CA LEU A 64 4.63 5.64 2.11
C LEU A 64 3.49 4.68 1.77
N ASN A 65 3.55 4.10 0.57
CA ASN A 65 2.59 3.09 0.13
C ASN A 65 3.18 1.71 0.39
N LEU A 66 2.44 0.83 1.09
CA LEU A 66 2.85 -0.57 1.20
C LEU A 66 2.44 -1.32 -0.06
N SER A 67 3.20 -1.15 -1.13
CA SER A 67 2.90 -1.69 -2.46
C SER A 67 4.18 -2.16 -3.17
N PRO A 68 4.07 -3.14 -4.10
CA PRO A 68 5.24 -3.78 -4.70
C PRO A 68 5.89 -2.93 -5.80
N PRO A 69 7.13 -3.22 -6.20
CA PRO A 69 7.68 -2.75 -7.47
C PRO A 69 6.79 -3.16 -8.66
N LEU A 70 6.74 -2.31 -9.69
CA LEU A 70 6.00 -2.61 -10.92
C LEU A 70 6.77 -3.62 -11.78
N ASN A 71 6.51 -4.91 -11.57
CA ASN A 71 7.06 -6.00 -12.38
C ASN A 71 6.06 -6.44 -13.45
N LEU A 72 6.27 -6.01 -14.68
CA LEU A 72 5.36 -6.29 -15.80
C LEU A 72 5.51 -7.69 -16.39
N ASN A 73 6.20 -8.61 -15.71
CA ASN A 73 6.26 -10.01 -16.13
C ASN A 73 4.85 -10.63 -16.08
N PRO A 74 4.33 -11.20 -17.19
CA PRO A 74 2.98 -11.78 -17.25
C PRO A 74 2.70 -12.88 -16.21
N VAL A 75 3.73 -13.53 -15.66
CA VAL A 75 3.56 -14.53 -14.60
C VAL A 75 2.77 -13.99 -13.40
N TRP A 76 2.93 -12.70 -13.06
CA TRP A 76 2.24 -12.05 -11.93
C TRP A 76 0.81 -11.62 -12.24
N PHE A 77 0.41 -11.63 -13.51
CA PHE A 77 -0.94 -11.30 -13.97
C PHE A 77 -1.74 -12.54 -14.34
N LYS A 78 -1.06 -13.65 -14.65
CA LYS A 78 -1.67 -14.93 -15.04
C LYS A 78 -2.63 -15.45 -13.96
N GLN A 79 -2.21 -15.35 -12.71
CA GLN A 79 -3.03 -15.68 -11.55
C GLN A 79 -3.46 -14.36 -10.90
N HIS A 80 -4.65 -14.32 -10.29
CA HIS A 80 -5.10 -13.20 -9.44
C HIS A 80 -4.97 -11.78 -10.05
N CYS A 81 -5.24 -11.64 -11.35
CA CYS A 81 -5.05 -10.41 -12.12
C CYS A 81 -5.66 -9.16 -11.45
N ALA A 82 -6.89 -9.26 -10.94
CA ALA A 82 -7.57 -8.15 -10.27
C ALA A 82 -6.80 -7.64 -9.03
N TYR A 83 -6.22 -8.54 -8.23
CA TYR A 83 -5.39 -8.17 -7.08
C TYR A 83 -4.07 -7.52 -7.52
N THR A 84 -3.42 -8.07 -8.55
CA THR A 84 -2.18 -7.51 -9.10
C THR A 84 -2.39 -6.08 -9.58
N ILE A 85 -3.44 -5.83 -10.37
CA ILE A 85 -3.79 -4.47 -10.82
C ILE A 85 -4.07 -3.55 -9.63
N ALA A 86 -4.83 -4.02 -8.63
CA ALA A 86 -5.16 -3.21 -7.46
C ALA A 86 -3.92 -2.83 -6.62
N LYS A 87 -2.95 -3.72 -6.43
CA LYS A 87 -1.69 -3.39 -5.75
C LYS A 87 -0.77 -2.53 -6.62
N TYR A 88 -0.74 -2.76 -7.92
CA TYR A 88 0.08 -1.98 -8.85
C TYR A 88 -0.44 -0.56 -9.01
N GLY A 89 -1.76 -0.34 -8.91
CA GLY A 89 -2.36 0.98 -8.87
C GLY A 89 -1.82 1.84 -7.72
N MET A 90 -1.57 1.26 -6.54
CA MET A 90 -0.94 1.98 -5.42
C MET A 90 0.50 2.41 -5.76
N SER A 91 1.27 1.56 -6.45
CA SER A 91 2.64 1.88 -6.88
C SER A 91 2.67 2.86 -8.04
N MET A 92 1.66 2.85 -8.91
CA MET A 92 1.48 3.87 -9.94
C MET A 92 1.17 5.24 -9.32
N CYS A 93 0.42 5.28 -8.19
CA CYS A 93 0.29 6.53 -7.42
C CYS A 93 1.65 7.03 -6.92
N VAL A 94 2.57 6.13 -6.52
CA VAL A 94 3.94 6.54 -6.13
C VAL A 94 4.65 7.20 -7.30
N LEU A 95 4.66 6.57 -8.48
CA LEU A 95 5.30 7.15 -9.66
C LEU A 95 4.77 8.54 -10.01
N GLY A 96 3.45 8.71 -10.02
CA GLY A 96 2.84 10.01 -10.35
C GLY A 96 3.11 11.07 -9.27
N MET A 97 2.79 10.74 -8.01
CA MET A 97 2.84 11.71 -6.91
C MET A 97 4.27 12.09 -6.51
N ALA A 98 5.26 11.19 -6.68
CA ALA A 98 6.65 11.51 -6.40
C ALA A 98 7.19 12.63 -7.30
N GLU A 99 6.82 12.63 -8.59
CA GLU A 99 7.18 13.71 -9.51
C GLU A 99 6.26 14.93 -9.35
N GLU A 100 4.96 14.72 -9.10
CA GLU A 100 3.98 15.80 -8.89
C GLU A 100 4.35 16.68 -7.68
N PHE A 101 4.90 16.09 -6.61
CA PHE A 101 5.24 16.79 -5.35
C PHE A 101 6.75 16.86 -5.10
N LYS A 102 7.55 16.82 -6.17
CA LYS A 102 9.01 16.86 -6.08
C LYS A 102 9.50 18.11 -5.36
N GLY A 103 10.33 17.91 -4.33
CA GLY A 103 10.83 18.99 -3.47
C GLY A 103 9.86 19.44 -2.38
N GLU A 104 8.64 18.90 -2.35
CA GLU A 104 7.61 19.21 -1.35
C GLU A 104 7.28 18.01 -0.45
N ILE A 105 7.10 16.81 -1.04
CA ILE A 105 6.70 15.60 -0.33
C ILE A 105 7.48 14.39 -0.88
N ALA A 106 8.11 13.61 0.00
CA ALA A 106 8.76 12.37 -0.36
C ALA A 106 7.73 11.24 -0.51
N VAL A 107 7.51 10.74 -1.73
CA VAL A 107 6.55 9.65 -2.00
C VAL A 107 7.29 8.38 -2.40
N ASN A 108 7.11 7.30 -1.65
CA ASN A 108 7.83 6.05 -1.86
C ASN A 108 6.92 4.82 -1.68
N ALA A 109 7.38 3.68 -2.20
CA ALA A 109 6.79 2.37 -1.94
C ALA A 109 7.70 1.52 -1.04
N LEU A 110 7.11 0.71 -0.15
CA LEU A 110 7.81 -0.31 0.63
C LEU A 110 7.12 -1.66 0.47
N TRP A 111 7.91 -2.71 0.21
CA TRP A 111 7.40 -4.06 0.02
C TRP A 111 8.28 -5.09 0.73
N PRO A 112 7.70 -6.07 1.45
CA PRO A 112 8.49 -7.13 2.05
C PRO A 112 9.04 -8.08 0.98
N LYS A 113 10.29 -8.52 1.17
CA LYS A 113 10.90 -9.56 0.33
C LYS A 113 10.30 -10.95 0.57
N THR A 114 9.77 -11.20 1.76
CA THR A 114 9.21 -12.49 2.20
C THR A 114 7.79 -12.29 2.73
N ALA A 115 7.05 -13.37 2.94
CA ALA A 115 5.80 -13.29 3.70
C ALA A 115 6.05 -12.73 5.11
N ILE A 116 5.06 -12.01 5.65
CA ILE A 116 5.09 -11.42 6.99
C ILE A 116 3.99 -12.05 7.82
N HIS A 117 4.34 -12.50 9.02
CA HIS A 117 3.41 -13.20 9.90
C HIS A 117 2.40 -12.21 10.46
N THR A 118 1.14 -12.36 10.02
CA THR A 118 -0.02 -11.58 10.45
C THR A 118 -1.24 -12.48 10.41
N ALA A 119 -2.29 -12.16 11.15
CA ALA A 119 -3.55 -12.91 11.10
C ALA A 119 -4.12 -13.04 9.67
N ALA A 120 -3.93 -12.01 8.82
CA ALA A 120 -4.34 -12.07 7.41
C ALA A 120 -3.52 -13.10 6.61
N MET A 121 -2.24 -13.26 6.93
CA MET A 121 -1.38 -14.27 6.32
C MET A 121 -1.76 -15.67 6.79
N ASP A 122 -2.15 -15.85 8.06
CA ASP A 122 -2.65 -17.14 8.57
C ASP A 122 -3.92 -17.58 7.84
N MET A 123 -4.83 -16.64 7.59
CA MET A 123 -6.05 -16.92 6.81
C MET A 123 -5.74 -17.28 5.35
N LEU A 124 -4.64 -16.79 4.79
CA LEU A 124 -4.28 -17.00 3.38
C LEU A 124 -3.43 -18.26 3.17
N GLY A 125 -2.45 -18.49 4.04
CA GLY A 125 -1.49 -19.58 3.95
C GLY A 125 -1.86 -20.82 4.76
N GLY A 126 -2.84 -20.72 5.66
CA GLY A 126 -3.27 -21.82 6.51
C GLY A 126 -2.32 -22.11 7.67
N SER A 127 -2.58 -23.22 8.36
CA SER A 127 -1.81 -23.62 9.55
C SER A 127 -0.33 -23.84 9.22
N GLY A 128 0.56 -23.32 10.08
CA GLY A 128 2.01 -23.47 9.96
C GLY A 128 2.70 -22.46 9.03
N VAL A 129 1.96 -21.55 8.38
CA VAL A 129 2.55 -20.50 7.53
C VAL A 129 3.50 -19.58 8.28
N GLU A 130 3.29 -19.41 9.60
CA GLU A 130 4.15 -18.60 10.47
C GLU A 130 5.64 -18.96 10.37
N SER A 131 5.96 -20.25 10.21
CA SER A 131 7.33 -20.77 10.13
C SER A 131 8.06 -20.33 8.85
N GLN A 132 7.32 -19.92 7.83
CA GLN A 132 7.83 -19.43 6.54
C GLN A 132 7.80 -17.89 6.46
N CYS A 133 7.32 -17.23 7.51
CA CYS A 133 7.14 -15.80 7.55
C CYS A 133 8.25 -15.13 8.37
N ARG A 134 8.54 -13.87 8.04
CA ARG A 134 9.26 -12.97 8.95
C ARG A 134 8.29 -12.24 9.85
N LYS A 135 8.79 -11.71 10.97
CA LYS A 135 8.00 -10.91 11.90
C LYS A 135 7.73 -9.51 11.34
N VAL A 136 6.70 -8.84 11.86
CA VAL A 136 6.25 -7.50 11.41
C VAL A 136 7.29 -6.40 11.61
N GLU A 137 8.19 -6.57 12.58
CA GLU A 137 9.23 -5.60 12.94
C GLU A 137 10.15 -5.29 11.77
N ILE A 138 10.41 -6.25 10.86
CA ILE A 138 11.27 -5.99 9.70
C ILE A 138 10.69 -4.89 8.78
N ILE A 139 9.35 -4.82 8.67
CA ILE A 139 8.69 -3.79 7.88
C ILE A 139 8.58 -2.49 8.66
N ALA A 140 8.35 -2.58 9.97
CA ALA A 140 8.35 -1.40 10.84
C ALA A 140 9.71 -0.69 10.82
N ASP A 141 10.82 -1.42 10.98
CA ASP A 141 12.18 -0.89 10.97
C ASP A 141 12.57 -0.33 9.61
N ALA A 142 12.15 -0.99 8.52
CA ALA A 142 12.37 -0.50 7.16
C ALA A 142 11.59 0.80 6.90
N ALA A 143 10.33 0.89 7.32
CA ALA A 143 9.53 2.10 7.20
C ALA A 143 10.14 3.25 8.02
N TYR A 144 10.53 2.97 9.27
CA TYR A 144 11.19 3.94 10.15
C TYR A 144 12.50 4.47 9.53
N SER A 145 13.26 3.62 8.85
CA SER A 145 14.48 4.03 8.15
C SER A 145 14.20 4.95 6.96
N ILE A 146 13.05 4.81 6.29
CA ILE A 146 12.62 5.70 5.20
C ILE A 146 12.25 7.08 5.75
N PHE A 147 11.56 7.15 6.90
CA PHE A 147 11.09 8.41 7.50
C PHE A 147 12.20 9.28 8.09
N LYS A 148 13.43 8.77 8.18
CA LYS A 148 14.60 9.50 8.67
C LYS A 148 15.40 10.22 7.59
N LYS A 149 15.05 10.04 6.32
CA LYS A 149 15.75 10.61 5.17
C LYS A 149 15.01 11.84 4.68
#